data_AF-A0A944MGE1-F1
#
_entry.id   AF-A0A944MGE1-F1
#
_cell.length_a   1.000
_cell.length_b   1.000
_cell.length_c   1.000
_cell.angle_alpha   90.00
_cell.angle_beta   90.00
_cell.angle_gamma   90.00
#
_symmetry.space_group_name_H-M   'P 1'
#
loop_
_entity.id
_entity.type
_entity.pdbx_description
1 polymer ?
#
loop_
_entity_poly.entity_id
_entity_poly.type
_entity_poly.pdbx_seq_one_letter_code
_entity_poly.pdbx_strand_id
1 'polypeptide(L)' 'MKQAKITAPNTIEWFETCYCPTPLKHERETVYDNYLTDIETVLVEERVEIEGDSFWSFIENRREG' A
#
# COMPACT_ATOMS: atom_id res chain seq x y z
N MET A 1 -1.87 0.48 4.76
CA MET A 1 -2.13 1.25 3.51
C MET A 1 -2.52 2.72 3.71
N LYS A 2 -2.93 3.22 4.89
CA LYS A 2 -3.36 4.64 5.06
C LYS A 2 -2.32 5.70 4.69
N GLN A 3 -1.05 5.33 4.67
CA GLN A 3 0.08 6.19 4.32
C GLN A 3 0.68 5.83 2.95
N ALA A 4 -0.10 5.18 2.08
CA ALA A 4 0.38 4.78 0.77
C ALA A 4 0.73 5.99 -0.11
N LYS A 5 1.89 5.87 -0.76
CA LYS A 5 2.45 6.86 -1.66
C LYS A 5 2.47 6.30 -3.08
N ILE A 6 2.12 7.12 -4.07
CA ILE A 6 2.32 6.81 -5.48
C ILE A 6 3.78 7.14 -5.80
N THR A 7 4.58 6.10 -6.05
CA THR A 7 6.03 6.23 -6.29
C THR A 7 6.39 6.11 -7.78
N ALA A 8 5.52 5.48 -8.57
CA ALA A 8 5.65 5.34 -10.01
C ALA A 8 4.25 5.13 -10.66
N PRO A 9 4.14 5.19 -12.00
CA PRO A 9 2.88 4.88 -12.68
C PRO A 9 2.31 3.52 -12.25
N ASN A 10 1.05 3.51 -11.79
CA ASN A 10 0.34 2.34 -11.27
C ASN A 10 1.02 1.61 -10.10
N THR A 11 1.97 2.26 -9.42
CA THR A 11 2.73 1.67 -8.32
C THR A 11 2.51 2.50 -7.06
N ILE A 12 2.21 1.81 -5.96
CA ILE A 12 2.10 2.42 -4.65
C ILE A 12 2.96 1.67 -3.63
N GLU A 13 3.52 2.41 -2.69
CA GLU A 13 4.34 1.88 -1.62
C GLU A 13 3.84 2.37 -0.26
N TRP A 14 3.91 1.51 0.75
CA TRP A 14 3.56 1.84 2.13
C TRP A 14 4.22 0.90 3.13
N PHE A 15 4.40 1.38 4.36
CA PHE A 15 4.74 0.52 5.49
C PHE A 15 3.47 -0.04 6.14
N GLU A 16 3.52 -1.32 6.51
CA GLU A 16 2.48 -1.99 7.27
C GLU A 16 3.12 -2.87 8.33
N THR A 17 2.52 -2.90 9.52
CA THR A 17 2.95 -3.83 10.57
C THR A 17 1.96 -4.98 10.60
N CYS A 18 2.43 -6.18 10.32
CA CYS A 18 1.63 -7.39 10.28
C CYS A 18 2.29 -8.46 11.18
N TYR A 19 1.46 -9.19 11.93
CA TYR A 19 1.92 -10.26 12.83
C TYR A 19 1.59 -11.67 12.29
N CYS A 20 1.21 -11.76 11.02
CA CYS A 20 0.90 -13.03 10.37
C CYS A 20 2.19 -13.82 10.07
N PRO A 21 2.15 -15.17 10.09
CA PRO A 21 3.28 -15.99 9.67
C PRO A 21 3.72 -15.73 8.22
N THR A 22 2.76 -15.39 7.35
CA THR A 22 2.99 -14.91 6.00
C THR A 22 2.62 -13.42 5.95
N PRO A 23 3.52 -12.52 5.53
CA PRO A 23 3.24 -11.09 5.48
C PRO A 23 1.93 -10.77 4.75
N LEU A 24 1.10 -9.93 5.37
CA LEU A 24 -0.16 -9.42 4.82
C LEU A 24 -1.21 -10.48 4.44
N LYS A 25 -1.10 -11.73 4.95
CA LYS A 25 -2.00 -12.82 4.51
C LYS A 25 -3.49 -12.45 4.60
N HIS A 26 -3.94 -11.97 5.76
CA HIS A 26 -5.36 -11.65 5.96
C HIS A 26 -5.82 -10.51 5.06
N GLU A 27 -5.00 -9.47 4.93
CA GLU A 27 -5.32 -8.28 4.14
C GLU A 27 -5.34 -8.61 2.64
N ARG A 28 -4.44 -9.47 2.17
CA ARG A 28 -4.42 -9.96 0.78
C ARG A 28 -5.67 -10.76 0.44
N GLU A 29 -6.01 -11.75 1.25
CA GLU A 29 -7.15 -12.64 1.02
C GLU A 29 -8.51 -11.93 1.04
N THR A 30 -8.62 -10.79 1.73
CA THR A 30 -9.92 -10.10 1.93
C THR A 30 -10.03 -8.76 1.20
N VAL A 31 -8.91 -8.04 1.02
CA VAL A 31 -8.91 -6.67 0.51
C VAL A 31 -7.95 -6.52 -0.66
N TYR A 32 -6.65 -6.69 -0.45
CA TYR A 32 -5.64 -6.19 -1.40
C TYR A 32 -5.63 -6.92 -2.73
N ASP A 33 -5.81 -8.25 -2.76
CA ASP A 33 -5.78 -8.99 -4.04
C ASP A 33 -7.02 -8.68 -4.92
N ASN A 34 -8.06 -8.00 -4.39
CA ASN A 34 -9.19 -7.52 -5.18
C ASN A 34 -8.89 -6.21 -5.94
N TYR A 35 -7.86 -5.46 -5.54
CA TYR A 35 -7.59 -4.11 -6.07
C TYR A 35 -6.16 -3.91 -6.56
N LEU A 36 -5.21 -4.71 -6.07
CA LEU A 36 -3.79 -4.61 -6.36
C LEU A 36 -3.34 -5.90 -7.02
N THR A 37 -2.43 -5.77 -7.97
CA THR A 37 -1.67 -6.88 -8.53
C THR A 37 -0.20 -6.75 -8.11
N ASP A 38 0.56 -7.85 -8.21
CA ASP A 38 2.02 -7.83 -8.03
C ASP A 38 2.49 -7.28 -6.67
N ILE A 39 1.78 -7.63 -5.59
CA ILE A 39 2.15 -7.22 -4.23
C ILE A 39 3.42 -7.95 -3.80
N GLU A 40 4.48 -7.18 -3.55
CA GLU A 40 5.72 -7.61 -2.94
C GLU A 40 5.84 -7.10 -1.49
N THR A 41 6.53 -7.85 -0.64
CA THR A 41 6.75 -7.47 0.76
C THR A 41 8.22 -7.65 1.13
N VAL A 42 8.81 -6.61 1.72
CA VAL A 42 10.18 -6.64 2.25
C VAL A 42 10.12 -6.28 3.74
N LEU A 43 10.84 -7.04 4.56
CA LEU A 43 10.98 -6.72 5.99
C LEU A 43 11.92 -5.52 6.13
N VAL A 44 11.48 -4.52 6.89
CA VAL A 44 12.29 -3.36 7.25
C VAL A 44 12.38 -3.22 8.76
N GLU A 45 13.53 -2.75 9.25
CA GLU A 45 13.75 -2.51 10.68
C GLU A 45 13.19 -1.16 11.12
N GLU A 46 13.21 -0.17 10.23
CA GLU A 46 12.75 1.19 10.50
C GLU A 46 11.86 1.71 9.36
N ARG A 47 10.89 2.55 9.73
CA ARG A 47 10.03 3.24 8.76
C ARG A 47 10.68 4.56 8.39
N VAL A 48 11.08 4.70 7.13
CA VAL A 48 11.56 5.97 6.56
C VAL A 48 10.42 6.71 5.87
N GLU A 49 10.63 7.97 5.51
CA GLU A 49 9.68 8.67 4.64
C GLU A 49 9.76 8.07 3.22
N ILE A 50 8.61 7.80 2.63
CA ILE A 50 8.49 7.37 1.23
C ILE A 50 8.21 8.63 0.40
N GLU A 51 9.12 8.95 -0.52
CA GLU A 51 8.91 10.03 -1.49
C GLU A 51 7.78 9.66 -2.46
N GLY A 52 6.85 10.58 -2.69
CA GLY A 52 5.74 10.38 -3.63
C GLY A 52 4.44 11.05 -3.22
N ASP A 53 3.47 10.99 -4.13
CA ASP A 53 2.16 11.62 -3.97
C ASP A 53 1.24 10.80 -3.08
N SER A 54 0.30 11.45 -2.39
CA SER A 54 -0.70 10.78 -1.56
C SER A 54 -1.67 9.95 -2.40
N PHE A 55 -1.67 8.64 -2.22
CA PHE A 55 -2.63 7.75 -2.89
C PHE A 55 -4.08 8.02 -2.46
N TRP A 56 -4.30 8.36 -1.20
CA TRP A 56 -5.65 8.64 -0.69
C TRP A 56 -6.23 9.91 -1.28
N SER A 57 -5.42 10.96 -1.38
CA SER A 57 -5.85 12.21 -2.03
C SER A 57 -6.17 11.97 -3.50
N PHE A 58 -5.43 11.10 -4.19
CA PHE A 58 -5.75 10.68 -5.55
C PHE A 58 -7.10 9.94 -5.66
N ILE A 59 -7.43 9.04 -4.72
CA ILE A 59 -8.74 8.37 -4.69
C ILE A 59 -9.85 9.36 -4.39
N GLU A 60 -9.68 10.23 -3.39
CA GLU A 60 -10.68 11.21 -2.98
C GLU A 60 -11.04 12.14 -4.14
N ASN A 61 -10.03 12.69 -4.83
CA ASN A 61 -10.24 13.52 -6.01
C ASN A 61 -10.93 12.80 -7.18
N ARG A 62 -10.81 11.46 -7.27
CA ARG A 62 -11.51 10.65 -8.28
C ARG A 62 -12.95 10.32 -7.92
N ARG A 63 -13.34 10.45 -6.65
CA ARG A 63 -14.72 10.20 -6.20
C ARG A 63 -15.63 11.43 -6.36
N GLU A 64 -15.04 12.61 -6.55
CA GLU A 64 -15.75 13.88 -6.72
C GLU A 64 -15.95 14.27 -8.20
N GLY A 65 -15.47 13.45 -9.14
CA GLY A 65 -15.55 13.67 -10.59
C GLY A 65 -16.52 12.76 -11.33
#